data_AF-I1YJ20-F1
#
_entry.id   AF-I1YJ20-F1
#
_cell.length_a   1.000
_cell.length_b   1.000
_cell.length_c   1.000
_cell.angle_alpha   90.00
_cell.angle_beta   90.00
_cell.angle_gamma   90.00
#
_symmetry.space_group_name_H-M   'P 1'
#
loop_
_entity.id
_entity.type
_entity.pdbx_description
1 polymer ?
#
loop_
_entity_poly.entity_id
_entity_poly.type
_entity_poly.pdbx_seq_one_letter_code
_entity_poly.pdbx_strand_id
1 'polypeptide(L)'
;MTALSANWTSVNASCQPLVDELINQADALQLIISTLSNGTRIVDAGIKAVGGLEAGRRIGEICMAGLGTATLGSHSGFNDWPWSVTVHTQTPVLSCLGSQYAGWSLSHKSDDIKFYALGSGPGRSLAGREELFKELDYQDKADATVIVLEVDQMPPVEIADKIADNCGIAPENLTLILTPTTSLAGVMQIAIRVLEVALHKAHTLHFPLEKIVDGFGTTPVAPPGGDFMTAMGRTNDAILYGGTVHLFVNASDDEAQQLAESMPSNTSSDYGRPFGEIFKSYEYDFFKIDPMLFSPARVIITNQQSGKSFTAGELNSKLLHQSFGL
;
A
#
# COMPACT_ATOMS: atom_id res chain seq x y z
N MET A 1 17.42 19.80 -10.97
CA MET A 1 17.66 18.80 -9.92
C MET A 1 16.95 19.30 -8.68
N THR A 2 15.72 18.84 -8.45
CA THR A 2 15.00 19.05 -7.20
C THR A 2 15.68 18.17 -6.14
N ALA A 3 16.10 18.77 -5.03
CA ALA A 3 17.00 18.17 -4.03
C ALA A 3 16.33 17.12 -3.11
N LEU A 4 15.26 16.46 -3.55
CA LEU A 4 14.48 15.54 -2.72
C LEU A 4 15.30 14.31 -2.28
N SER A 5 15.95 13.63 -3.22
CA SER A 5 16.53 12.30 -2.98
C SER A 5 17.94 12.27 -2.43
N ALA A 6 18.73 13.33 -2.63
CA ALA A 6 20.16 13.33 -2.32
C ALA A 6 20.48 13.05 -0.83
N ASN A 7 19.49 13.15 0.06
CA ASN A 7 19.60 12.89 1.50
C ASN A 7 18.62 11.80 1.99
N TRP A 8 17.94 11.08 1.11
CA TRP A 8 17.01 10.02 1.52
C TRP A 8 17.76 8.81 2.09
N THR A 9 17.20 8.23 3.13
CA THR A 9 17.74 7.03 3.77
C THR A 9 17.58 5.81 2.86
N SER A 10 18.34 4.74 3.15
CA SER A 10 18.13 3.44 2.52
C SER A 10 16.85 2.80 3.07
N VAL A 11 15.87 2.55 2.20
CA VAL A 11 14.62 1.87 2.58
C VAL A 11 14.86 0.40 2.89
N ASN A 12 15.81 -0.25 2.22
CA ASN A 12 16.16 -1.64 2.50
C ASN A 12 16.87 -1.79 3.84
N ALA A 13 17.86 -0.93 4.14
CA ALA A 13 18.57 -0.98 5.41
C ALA A 13 17.65 -0.62 6.59
N SER A 14 16.75 0.35 6.41
CA SER A 14 15.78 0.75 7.44
C SER A 14 14.76 -0.35 7.72
N CYS A 15 14.39 -1.12 6.70
CA CYS A 15 13.39 -2.19 6.80
C CYS A 15 13.95 -3.49 7.39
N GLN A 16 15.24 -3.79 7.21
CA GLN A 16 15.82 -5.08 7.57
C GLN A 16 15.55 -5.52 9.03
N PRO A 17 15.68 -4.64 10.06
CA PRO A 17 15.36 -5.02 11.43
C PRO A 17 13.92 -5.49 11.62
N LEU A 18 12.96 -4.91 10.89
CA LEU A 18 11.54 -5.31 10.96
C LEU A 18 11.30 -6.68 10.33
N VAL A 19 12.00 -6.98 9.23
CA VAL A 19 11.95 -8.30 8.58
C VAL A 19 12.53 -9.37 9.51
N ASP A 20 13.67 -9.09 10.13
CA ASP A 20 14.29 -10.01 11.09
C ASP A 20 13.38 -10.25 12.29
N GLU A 21 12.75 -9.20 12.84
CA GLU A 21 11.79 -9.35 13.93
C GLU A 21 10.55 -10.15 13.52
N LEU A 22 10.00 -9.91 12.33
CA LEU A 22 8.85 -10.65 11.79
C LEU A 22 9.15 -12.15 11.73
N ILE A 23 10.34 -12.52 11.25
CA ILE A 23 10.79 -13.92 11.14
C ILE A 23 11.03 -14.53 12.52
N ASN A 24 11.71 -13.80 13.41
CA ASN A 24 11.99 -14.27 14.77
C ASN A 24 10.72 -14.50 15.59
N GLN A 25 9.61 -13.83 15.24
CA GLN A 25 8.30 -13.98 15.90
C GLN A 25 7.29 -14.76 15.06
N ALA A 26 7.72 -15.50 14.03
CA ALA A 26 6.83 -16.17 13.09
C ALA A 26 5.77 -17.04 13.78
N ASP A 27 6.14 -17.85 14.78
CA ASP A 27 5.21 -18.71 15.52
C ASP A 27 4.13 -17.90 16.26
N ALA A 28 4.53 -16.82 16.93
CA ALA A 28 3.62 -15.95 17.68
C ALA A 28 2.67 -15.18 16.75
N LEU A 29 3.14 -14.85 15.54
CA LEU A 29 2.38 -14.18 14.49
C LEU A 29 1.60 -15.17 13.59
N GLN A 30 1.68 -16.47 13.88
CA GLN A 30 1.06 -17.55 13.12
C GLN A 30 1.45 -17.55 11.62
N LEU A 31 2.71 -17.25 11.35
CA LEU A 31 3.33 -17.24 10.03
C LEU A 31 4.01 -18.58 9.72
N ILE A 32 4.12 -18.93 8.44
CA ILE A 32 4.90 -20.09 8.00
C ILE A 32 6.13 -19.60 7.22
N ILE A 33 7.32 -19.95 7.73
CA ILE A 33 8.58 -19.64 7.06
C ILE A 33 9.05 -20.85 6.27
N SER A 34 9.42 -20.65 5.01
CA SER A 34 10.01 -21.68 4.16
C SER A 34 11.05 -21.09 3.23
N THR A 35 11.69 -21.94 2.43
CA THR A 35 12.74 -21.55 1.49
C THR A 35 12.49 -22.21 0.15
N LEU A 36 12.57 -21.44 -0.93
CA LEU A 36 12.51 -21.95 -2.30
C LEU A 36 13.81 -22.69 -2.66
N SER A 37 13.81 -23.44 -3.75
CA SER A 37 14.96 -24.23 -4.21
C SER A 37 16.21 -23.40 -4.52
N ASN A 38 16.05 -22.10 -4.83
CA ASN A 38 17.15 -21.16 -5.09
C ASN A 38 17.68 -20.48 -3.82
N GLY A 39 17.11 -20.74 -2.63
CA GLY A 39 17.52 -20.11 -1.37
C GLY A 39 16.66 -18.92 -0.94
N THR A 40 15.76 -18.41 -1.79
CA THR A 40 14.86 -17.31 -1.42
C THR A 40 13.95 -17.69 -0.27
N ARG A 41 13.88 -16.81 0.74
CA ARG A 41 13.02 -17.00 1.91
C ARG A 41 11.58 -16.62 1.58
N ILE A 42 10.63 -17.45 1.99
CA ILE A 42 9.20 -17.19 1.92
C ILE A 42 8.66 -17.00 3.33
N VAL A 43 7.89 -15.92 3.52
CA VAL A 43 7.03 -15.70 4.67
C VAL A 43 5.59 -15.78 4.20
N ASP A 44 4.94 -16.92 4.45
CA ASP A 44 3.51 -17.07 4.21
C ASP A 44 2.72 -16.48 5.39
N ALA A 45 1.91 -15.46 5.09
CA ALA A 45 1.08 -14.76 6.07
C ALA A 45 -0.43 -14.96 5.87
N GLY A 46 -0.85 -15.93 5.06
CA GLY A 46 -2.28 -16.20 4.90
C GLY A 46 -2.70 -17.22 3.84
N ILE A 47 -1.79 -17.84 3.09
CA ILE A 47 -2.10 -18.88 2.10
C ILE A 47 -2.36 -20.20 2.83
N LYS A 48 -1.35 -20.71 3.54
CA LYS A 48 -1.44 -21.87 4.44
C LYS A 48 -1.35 -21.45 5.89
N ALA A 49 -0.62 -20.37 6.15
CA ALA A 49 -0.52 -19.75 7.46
C ALA A 49 -1.88 -19.14 7.86
N VAL A 50 -2.15 -19.09 9.17
CA VAL A 50 -3.32 -18.38 9.69
C VAL A 50 -3.11 -16.86 9.59
N GLY A 51 -1.88 -16.40 9.87
CA GLY A 51 -1.55 -14.99 9.94
C GLY A 51 -2.34 -14.26 11.03
N GLY A 52 -2.61 -12.97 10.83
CA GLY A 52 -3.39 -12.18 11.77
C GLY A 52 -3.28 -10.68 11.53
N LEU A 53 -4.02 -9.91 12.33
CA LEU A 53 -4.00 -8.45 12.25
C LEU A 53 -2.63 -7.87 12.60
N GLU A 54 -1.97 -8.40 13.65
CA GLU A 54 -0.64 -7.92 14.04
C GLU A 54 0.42 -8.31 12.99
N ALA A 55 0.31 -9.49 12.39
CA ALA A 55 1.16 -9.87 11.25
C ALA A 55 0.98 -8.89 10.09
N GLY A 56 -0.26 -8.59 9.69
CA GLY A 56 -0.54 -7.60 8.65
C GLY A 56 -0.09 -6.18 9.01
N ARG A 57 -0.17 -5.79 10.29
CA ARG A 57 0.29 -4.49 10.78
C ARG A 57 1.80 -4.34 10.57
N ARG A 58 2.57 -5.34 11.01
CA ARG A 58 4.03 -5.39 10.83
C ARG A 58 4.43 -5.46 9.36
N ILE A 59 3.70 -6.25 8.56
CA ILE A 59 3.92 -6.33 7.12
C ILE A 59 3.62 -4.99 6.43
N GLY A 60 2.58 -4.26 6.87
CA GLY A 60 2.29 -2.91 6.38
C GLY A 60 3.43 -1.92 6.67
N GLU A 61 4.05 -2.00 7.86
CA GLU A 61 5.24 -1.21 8.21
C GLU A 61 6.47 -1.63 7.39
N ILE A 62 6.61 -2.91 7.07
CA ILE A 62 7.62 -3.42 6.12
C ILE A 62 7.38 -2.89 4.70
N CYS A 63 6.13 -2.83 4.22
CA CYS A 63 5.82 -2.18 2.96
C CYS A 63 6.27 -0.71 2.97
N MET A 64 6.11 -0.02 4.11
CA MET A 64 6.59 1.35 4.34
C MET A 64 8.09 1.44 4.68
N ALA A 65 8.85 0.35 4.55
CA ALA A 65 10.28 0.27 4.82
C ALA A 65 10.71 0.66 6.24
N GLY A 66 9.81 0.54 7.23
CA GLY A 66 10.03 1.03 8.58
C GLY A 66 10.07 2.56 8.71
N LEU A 67 9.67 3.28 7.66
CA LEU A 67 9.53 4.73 7.63
C LEU A 67 8.09 5.20 7.92
N GLY A 68 7.24 4.28 8.33
CA GLY A 68 5.85 4.52 8.69
C GLY A 68 5.42 3.69 9.88
N THR A 69 4.48 4.24 10.65
CA THR A 69 3.90 3.63 11.84
C THR A 69 2.43 3.38 11.60
N ALA A 70 1.96 2.16 11.85
CA ALA A 70 0.56 1.78 11.80
C ALA A 70 0.05 1.43 13.20
N THR A 71 -1.03 2.06 13.63
CA THR A 71 -1.65 1.86 14.94
C THR A 71 -3.12 1.49 14.78
N LEU A 72 -3.54 0.35 15.37
CA LEU A 72 -4.95 -0.01 15.42
C LEU A 72 -5.70 0.97 16.32
N GLY A 73 -6.87 1.39 15.87
CA GLY A 73 -7.76 2.32 16.56
C GLY A 73 -9.19 1.80 16.66
N SER A 74 -9.97 2.48 17.49
CA SER A 74 -11.41 2.25 17.68
C SER A 74 -12.24 3.43 17.22
N HIS A 75 -11.71 4.26 16.31
CA HIS A 75 -12.38 5.43 15.79
C HIS A 75 -12.15 5.52 14.27
N SER A 76 -12.98 4.81 13.50
CA SER A 76 -13.00 4.85 12.03
C SER A 76 -13.79 6.03 11.46
N GLY A 77 -14.58 6.72 12.30
CA GLY A 77 -15.60 7.68 11.86
C GLY A 77 -16.98 7.07 11.64
N PHE A 78 -17.14 5.75 11.82
CA PHE A 78 -18.41 5.04 11.69
C PHE A 78 -18.80 4.37 13.01
N ASN A 79 -19.98 4.71 13.55
CA ASN A 79 -20.44 4.17 14.84
C ASN A 79 -20.64 2.65 14.81
N ASP A 80 -21.19 2.12 13.71
CA ASP A 80 -21.49 0.69 13.57
C ASP A 80 -20.25 -0.14 13.17
N TRP A 81 -19.14 0.52 12.83
CA TRP A 81 -17.87 -0.11 12.50
C TRP A 81 -16.67 0.70 13.02
N PRO A 82 -16.48 0.81 14.34
CA PRO A 82 -15.52 1.76 14.92
C PRO A 82 -14.06 1.38 14.67
N TRP A 83 -13.77 0.13 14.34
CA TRP A 83 -12.41 -0.38 14.19
C TRP A 83 -11.67 0.25 13.00
N SER A 84 -10.46 0.75 13.24
CA SER A 84 -9.66 1.48 12.27
C SER A 84 -8.17 1.17 12.39
N VAL A 85 -7.42 1.66 11.40
CA VAL A 85 -5.97 1.81 11.48
C VAL A 85 -5.60 3.25 11.15
N THR A 86 -4.69 3.82 11.92
CA THR A 86 -4.09 5.14 11.68
C THR A 86 -2.64 4.96 11.27
N VAL A 87 -2.22 5.67 10.22
CA VAL A 87 -0.91 5.57 9.60
C VAL A 87 -0.30 6.96 9.48
N HIS A 88 0.97 7.11 9.87
CA HIS A 88 1.78 8.29 9.60
C HIS A 88 3.21 7.86 9.27
N THR A 89 3.99 8.75 8.68
CA THR A 89 5.32 8.41 8.16
C THR A 89 6.37 9.43 8.59
N GLN A 90 7.63 9.02 8.67
CA GLN A 90 8.75 9.96 8.83
C GLN A 90 9.10 10.65 7.50
N THR A 91 8.82 10.02 6.36
CA THR A 91 9.07 10.59 5.02
C THR A 91 7.98 10.11 4.05
N PRO A 92 6.86 10.84 3.88
CA PRO A 92 5.68 10.31 3.19
C PRO A 92 5.94 9.84 1.76
N VAL A 93 6.62 10.65 0.95
CA VAL A 93 6.89 10.33 -0.45
C VAL A 93 7.76 9.07 -0.56
N LEU A 94 8.85 8.99 0.21
CA LEU A 94 9.76 7.84 0.17
C LEU A 94 9.08 6.56 0.73
N SER A 95 8.43 6.68 1.89
CA SER A 95 7.76 5.57 2.56
C SER A 95 6.62 5.01 1.71
N CYS A 96 5.75 5.88 1.21
CA CYS A 96 4.56 5.48 0.47
C CYS A 96 4.88 5.14 -0.99
N LEU A 97 5.54 6.02 -1.74
CA LEU A 97 5.75 5.83 -3.18
C LEU A 97 7.05 5.09 -3.49
N GLY A 98 8.12 5.40 -2.76
CA GLY A 98 9.43 4.75 -2.91
C GLY A 98 9.49 3.32 -2.39
N SER A 99 8.53 2.91 -1.54
CA SER A 99 8.47 1.56 -0.97
C SER A 99 7.07 0.95 -1.02
N GLN A 100 6.08 1.51 -0.31
CA GLN A 100 4.79 0.83 -0.07
C GLN A 100 3.98 0.57 -1.35
N TYR A 101 3.98 1.50 -2.30
CA TYR A 101 3.21 1.43 -3.54
C TYR A 101 3.39 0.09 -4.26
N ALA A 102 2.30 -0.49 -4.74
CA ALA A 102 2.27 -1.76 -5.44
C ALA A 102 2.52 -1.59 -6.96
N GLY A 103 3.63 -0.94 -7.31
CA GLY A 103 3.90 -0.53 -8.69
C GLY A 103 4.69 -1.55 -9.53
N TRP A 104 5.26 -2.59 -8.92
CA TRP A 104 6.09 -3.55 -9.65
C TRP A 104 5.28 -4.74 -10.16
N SER A 105 4.95 -4.73 -11.44
CA SER A 105 4.27 -5.86 -12.10
C SER A 105 5.22 -7.06 -12.28
N LEU A 106 4.84 -8.18 -11.67
CA LEU A 106 5.57 -9.44 -11.69
C LEU A 106 4.70 -10.52 -12.33
N SER A 107 5.16 -11.08 -13.45
CA SER A 107 4.43 -12.12 -14.15
C SER A 107 5.37 -13.22 -14.66
N HIS A 108 4.85 -14.44 -14.64
CA HIS A 108 5.47 -15.62 -15.21
C HIS A 108 4.37 -16.48 -15.84
N LYS A 109 4.65 -16.98 -17.05
CA LYS A 109 3.74 -17.86 -17.78
C LYS A 109 4.54 -18.98 -18.43
N SER A 110 4.23 -20.21 -18.05
CA SER A 110 4.63 -21.44 -18.71
C SER A 110 3.39 -22.24 -19.11
N ASP A 111 3.57 -23.43 -19.70
CA ASP A 111 2.46 -24.26 -20.17
C ASP A 111 1.51 -24.67 -19.02
N ASP A 112 2.05 -24.85 -17.80
CA ASP A 112 1.29 -25.32 -16.63
C ASP A 112 1.08 -24.25 -15.54
N ILE A 113 1.81 -23.13 -15.58
CA ILE A 113 1.81 -22.12 -14.51
C ILE A 113 1.54 -20.74 -15.09
N LYS A 114 0.50 -20.07 -14.58
CA LYS A 114 0.25 -18.65 -14.79
C LYS A 114 0.30 -17.94 -13.44
N PHE A 115 1.30 -17.08 -13.26
CA PHE A 115 1.49 -16.27 -12.07
C PHE A 115 1.48 -14.79 -12.42
N TYR A 116 0.75 -14.01 -11.63
CA TYR A 116 0.73 -12.56 -11.69
C TYR A 116 0.66 -12.01 -10.26
N ALA A 117 1.47 -10.99 -9.98
CA ALA A 117 1.45 -10.27 -8.72
C ALA A 117 1.85 -8.81 -8.95
N LEU A 118 1.39 -7.95 -8.06
CA LEU A 118 1.99 -6.63 -7.84
C LEU A 118 2.89 -6.71 -6.62
N GLY A 119 4.15 -6.31 -6.80
CA GLY A 119 5.15 -6.23 -5.74
C GLY A 119 5.12 -4.87 -5.06
N SER A 120 5.14 -4.89 -3.73
CA SER A 120 5.34 -3.74 -2.84
C SER A 120 6.61 -3.90 -2.01
N GLY A 121 7.05 -2.82 -1.38
CA GLY A 121 8.14 -2.82 -0.41
C GLY A 121 9.48 -2.35 -0.98
N PRO A 122 10.52 -2.36 -0.12
CA PRO A 122 11.76 -1.64 -0.37
C PRO A 122 12.56 -2.18 -1.56
N GLY A 123 12.39 -3.44 -1.95
CA GLY A 123 13.13 -4.02 -3.08
C GLY A 123 12.80 -3.41 -4.43
N ARG A 124 11.65 -2.72 -4.55
CA ARG A 124 11.30 -1.93 -5.74
C ARG A 124 12.37 -0.90 -6.06
N SER A 125 12.91 -0.26 -5.01
CA SER A 125 13.93 0.79 -5.14
C SER A 125 15.33 0.29 -5.48
N LEU A 126 15.63 -1.00 -5.25
CA LEU A 126 16.84 -1.63 -5.78
C LEU A 126 16.67 -1.92 -7.28
N ALA A 127 15.51 -2.48 -7.63
CA ALA A 127 15.22 -2.92 -8.98
C ALA A 127 15.07 -1.76 -9.98
N GLY A 128 14.53 -0.61 -9.52
CA GLY A 128 14.42 0.62 -10.31
C GLY A 128 13.67 0.44 -11.64
N ARG A 129 12.71 -0.50 -11.69
CA ARG A 129 12.00 -0.90 -12.93
C ARG A 129 10.86 0.04 -13.31
N GLU A 130 10.45 0.91 -12.40
CA GLU A 130 9.32 1.83 -12.55
C GLU A 130 9.82 3.24 -12.89
N GLU A 131 9.14 3.96 -13.80
CA GLU A 131 9.48 5.35 -14.14
C GLU A 131 9.44 6.28 -12.92
N LEU A 132 8.60 5.96 -11.95
CA LEU A 132 8.49 6.65 -10.66
C LEU A 132 9.87 6.84 -9.99
N PHE A 133 10.78 5.86 -10.04
CA PHE A 133 12.10 6.00 -9.40
C PHE A 133 13.00 7.04 -10.09
N LYS A 134 12.80 7.32 -11.38
CA LYS A 134 13.48 8.41 -12.08
C LYS A 134 12.93 9.77 -11.67
N GLU A 135 11.61 9.87 -11.50
CA GLU A 135 10.95 11.10 -11.03
C GLU A 135 11.33 11.43 -9.59
N LEU A 136 11.42 10.39 -8.76
CA LEU A 136 11.87 10.47 -7.38
C LEU A 136 13.39 10.70 -7.26
N ASP A 137 14.16 10.54 -8.35
CA ASP A 137 15.64 10.55 -8.37
C ASP A 137 16.25 9.65 -7.29
N TYR A 138 15.64 8.49 -7.03
CA TYR A 138 16.01 7.59 -5.94
C TYR A 138 16.24 6.17 -6.43
N GLN A 139 17.40 5.63 -6.08
CA GLN A 139 17.71 4.22 -6.21
C GLN A 139 18.50 3.80 -4.96
N ASP A 140 18.01 2.79 -4.28
CA ASP A 140 18.64 2.30 -3.05
C ASP A 140 19.83 1.38 -3.37
N LYS A 141 20.64 1.07 -2.36
CA LYS A 141 21.73 0.09 -2.42
C LYS A 141 21.73 -0.73 -1.15
N ALA A 142 21.55 -2.05 -1.29
CA ALA A 142 21.59 -3.00 -0.20
C ALA A 142 21.95 -4.40 -0.71
N ASP A 143 22.49 -5.23 0.18
CA ASP A 143 22.85 -6.62 -0.12
C ASP A 143 21.69 -7.60 0.05
N ALA A 144 20.60 -7.16 0.69
CA ALA A 144 19.40 -7.93 0.97
C ALA A 144 18.15 -7.06 0.84
N THR A 145 17.02 -7.69 0.54
CA THR A 145 15.74 -7.01 0.36
C THR A 145 14.55 -7.88 0.71
N VAL A 146 13.42 -7.22 0.91
CA VAL A 146 12.10 -7.82 0.99
C VAL A 146 11.18 -7.27 -0.10
N ILE A 147 10.33 -8.14 -0.64
CA ILE A 147 9.17 -7.77 -1.47
C ILE A 147 7.92 -8.41 -0.85
N VAL A 148 6.84 -7.63 -0.78
CA VAL A 148 5.53 -8.11 -0.35
C VAL A 148 4.65 -8.32 -1.58
N LEU A 149 4.05 -9.51 -1.68
CA LEU A 149 3.22 -9.94 -2.80
C LEU A 149 1.79 -10.21 -2.31
N GLU A 150 0.83 -9.51 -2.90
CA GLU A 150 -0.60 -9.79 -2.71
C GLU A 150 -1.01 -10.95 -3.62
N VAL A 151 -0.86 -12.18 -3.13
CA VAL A 151 -1.13 -13.42 -3.88
C VAL A 151 -1.74 -14.50 -2.99
N ASP A 152 -2.48 -15.41 -3.60
CA ASP A 152 -3.13 -16.57 -2.97
C ASP A 152 -2.41 -17.90 -3.25
N GLN A 153 -1.32 -17.86 -4.01
CA GLN A 153 -0.51 -19.02 -4.38
C GLN A 153 0.98 -18.73 -4.22
N MET A 154 1.77 -19.79 -4.02
CA MET A 154 3.22 -19.68 -3.91
C MET A 154 3.82 -19.17 -5.23
N PRO A 155 4.76 -18.21 -5.20
CA PRO A 155 5.45 -17.79 -6.40
C PRO A 155 6.32 -18.92 -6.95
N PRO A 156 6.35 -19.13 -8.27
CA PRO A 156 7.31 -20.04 -8.88
C PRO A 156 8.74 -19.50 -8.70
N VAL A 157 9.74 -20.38 -8.70
CA VAL A 157 11.14 -20.00 -8.41
C VAL A 157 11.67 -18.97 -9.41
N GLU A 158 11.19 -19.02 -10.65
CA GLU A 158 11.53 -18.09 -11.73
C GLU A 158 11.09 -16.65 -11.44
N ILE A 159 10.04 -16.45 -10.62
CA ILE A 159 9.67 -15.12 -10.14
C ILE A 159 10.70 -14.64 -9.11
N ALA A 160 11.13 -15.51 -8.19
CA ALA A 160 12.14 -15.16 -7.20
C ALA A 160 13.50 -14.86 -7.85
N ASP A 161 13.95 -15.68 -8.80
CA ASP A 161 15.17 -15.44 -9.58
C ASP A 161 15.10 -14.10 -10.31
N LYS A 162 13.97 -13.83 -10.99
CA LYS A 162 13.74 -12.55 -11.67
C LYS A 162 13.81 -11.36 -10.70
N ILE A 163 13.25 -11.48 -9.50
CA ILE A 163 13.30 -10.40 -8.50
C ILE A 163 14.75 -10.20 -8.04
N ALA A 164 15.46 -11.26 -7.66
CA ALA A 164 16.84 -11.20 -7.20
C ALA A 164 17.78 -10.59 -8.25
N ASP A 165 17.68 -11.03 -9.50
CA ASP A 165 18.44 -10.50 -10.65
C ASP A 165 18.16 -9.01 -10.88
N ASN A 166 16.89 -8.62 -10.81
CA ASN A 166 16.51 -7.21 -10.99
C ASN A 166 17.03 -6.32 -9.86
N CYS A 167 17.03 -6.82 -8.63
CA CYS A 167 17.58 -6.13 -7.47
C CYS A 167 19.12 -6.20 -7.38
N GLY A 168 19.78 -7.04 -8.19
CA GLY A 168 21.23 -7.20 -8.18
C GLY A 168 21.77 -7.90 -6.92
N ILE A 169 20.99 -8.79 -6.30
CA ILE A 169 21.33 -9.51 -5.08
C ILE A 169 21.31 -11.03 -5.29
N ALA A 170 21.95 -11.78 -4.38
CA ALA A 170 21.83 -13.23 -4.36
C ALA A 170 20.41 -13.68 -3.93
N PRO A 171 19.84 -14.77 -4.48
CA PRO A 171 18.51 -15.23 -4.11
C PRO A 171 18.33 -15.54 -2.62
N GLU A 172 19.38 -16.00 -1.91
CA GLU A 172 19.33 -16.22 -0.46
C GLU A 172 19.16 -14.94 0.38
N ASN A 173 19.44 -13.78 -0.21
CA ASN A 173 19.26 -12.47 0.41
C ASN A 173 17.90 -11.83 0.07
N LEU A 174 17.05 -12.55 -0.68
CA LEU A 174 15.69 -12.14 -0.98
C LEU A 174 14.71 -12.79 0.02
N THR A 175 13.84 -11.96 0.60
CA THR A 175 12.65 -12.41 1.32
C THR A 175 11.39 -12.01 0.54
N LEU A 176 10.48 -12.96 0.32
CA LEU A 176 9.14 -12.70 -0.22
C LEU A 176 8.10 -12.92 0.88
N ILE A 177 7.29 -11.90 1.15
CA ILE A 177 6.16 -11.99 2.07
C ILE A 177 4.88 -12.13 1.25
N LEU A 178 4.07 -13.17 1.52
CA LEU A 178 2.86 -13.47 0.78
C LEU A 178 1.63 -13.13 1.63
N THR A 179 0.78 -12.22 1.13
CA THR A 179 -0.43 -11.76 1.84
C THR A 179 -1.66 -11.87 0.94
N PRO A 180 -2.43 -12.97 0.99
CA PRO A 180 -3.67 -13.06 0.24
C PRO A 180 -4.66 -11.98 0.68
N THR A 181 -5.36 -11.35 -0.26
CA THR A 181 -6.39 -10.32 0.00
C THR A 181 -7.48 -10.82 0.96
N THR A 182 -7.75 -12.13 0.96
CA THR A 182 -8.76 -12.79 1.80
C THR A 182 -8.31 -13.04 3.24
N SER A 183 -7.01 -12.91 3.53
CA SER A 183 -6.43 -13.14 4.86
C SER A 183 -6.50 -11.89 5.75
N LEU A 184 -6.43 -12.07 7.08
CA LEU A 184 -6.34 -10.95 8.02
C LEU A 184 -5.10 -10.09 7.79
N ALA A 185 -3.97 -10.72 7.42
CA ALA A 185 -2.74 -10.00 7.12
C ALA A 185 -2.89 -9.13 5.85
N GLY A 186 -3.51 -9.68 4.80
CA GLY A 186 -3.83 -8.96 3.57
C GLY A 186 -4.78 -7.79 3.80
N VAL A 187 -5.89 -8.03 4.50
CA VAL A 187 -6.85 -6.97 4.86
C VAL A 187 -6.18 -5.82 5.61
N MET A 188 -5.35 -6.12 6.60
CA MET A 188 -4.67 -5.09 7.39
C MET A 188 -3.62 -4.33 6.58
N GLN A 189 -2.76 -5.02 5.80
CA GLN A 189 -1.73 -4.31 5.01
C GLN A 189 -2.36 -3.39 3.95
N ILE A 190 -3.51 -3.79 3.37
CA ILE A 190 -4.23 -2.93 2.41
C ILE A 190 -4.79 -1.70 3.12
N ALA A 191 -5.43 -1.86 4.29
CA ALA A 191 -5.93 -0.71 5.06
C ALA A 191 -4.81 0.29 5.42
N ILE A 192 -3.59 -0.20 5.69
CA ILE A 192 -2.42 0.63 6.00
C ILE A 192 -1.97 1.49 4.79
N ARG A 193 -2.46 1.22 3.58
CA ARG A 193 -2.17 2.02 2.38
C ARG A 193 -2.97 3.31 2.28
N VAL A 194 -3.84 3.63 3.25
CA VAL A 194 -4.68 4.84 3.20
C VAL A 194 -3.90 6.12 2.90
N LEU A 195 -2.70 6.29 3.47
CA LEU A 195 -1.85 7.44 3.17
C LEU A 195 -1.19 7.30 1.78
N GLU A 196 -0.70 6.11 1.43
CA GLU A 196 -0.08 5.87 0.11
C GLU A 196 -1.03 6.15 -1.05
N VAL A 197 -2.29 5.73 -0.93
CA VAL A 197 -3.33 6.01 -1.91
C VAL A 197 -3.52 7.53 -2.13
N ALA A 198 -3.43 8.35 -1.08
CA ALA A 198 -3.49 9.81 -1.22
C ALA A 198 -2.23 10.39 -1.88
N LEU A 199 -1.05 9.85 -1.56
CA LEU A 199 0.22 10.26 -2.16
C LEU A 199 0.30 9.88 -3.64
N HIS A 200 -0.18 8.69 -4.00
CA HIS A 200 -0.29 8.23 -5.39
C HIS A 200 -1.31 9.09 -6.16
N LYS A 201 -2.42 9.44 -5.53
CA LYS A 201 -3.40 10.36 -6.11
C LYS A 201 -2.83 11.77 -6.32
N ALA A 202 -2.04 12.29 -5.38
CA ALA A 202 -1.35 13.56 -5.54
C ALA A 202 -0.37 13.53 -6.74
N HIS A 203 0.38 12.43 -6.89
CA HIS A 203 1.25 12.20 -8.05
C HIS A 203 0.47 12.14 -9.37
N THR A 204 -0.65 11.42 -9.39
CA THR A 204 -1.56 11.31 -10.57
C THR A 204 -2.16 12.67 -10.95
N LEU A 205 -2.41 13.55 -9.97
CA LEU A 205 -2.84 14.94 -10.16
C LEU A 205 -1.70 15.87 -10.59
N HIS A 206 -0.48 15.35 -10.77
CA HIS A 206 0.74 16.10 -11.06
C HIS A 206 1.07 17.17 -10.01
N PHE A 207 0.65 16.97 -8.76
CA PHE A 207 1.08 17.82 -7.66
C PHE A 207 2.58 17.58 -7.38
N PRO A 208 3.40 18.64 -7.25
CA PRO A 208 4.83 18.46 -7.01
C PRO A 208 5.10 17.74 -5.68
N LEU A 209 5.63 16.53 -5.75
CA LEU A 209 5.83 15.68 -4.57
C LEU A 209 6.80 16.30 -3.55
N GLU A 210 7.72 17.15 -4.00
CA GLU A 210 8.63 17.91 -3.13
C GLU A 210 7.93 18.92 -2.22
N LYS A 211 6.69 19.29 -2.55
CA LYS A 211 5.88 20.19 -1.75
C LYS A 211 5.14 19.44 -0.65
N ILE A 212 5.11 18.10 -0.64
CA ILE A 212 4.49 17.32 0.44
C ILE A 212 5.50 17.17 1.58
N VAL A 213 5.16 17.75 2.73
CA VAL A 213 6.04 17.78 3.91
C VAL A 213 5.80 16.57 4.80
N ASP A 214 4.53 16.33 5.16
CA ASP A 214 4.14 15.27 6.07
C ASP A 214 2.67 14.87 5.81
N GLY A 215 2.21 13.80 6.45
CA GLY A 215 0.81 13.43 6.44
C GLY A 215 0.49 12.24 7.33
N PHE A 216 -0.80 12.08 7.59
CA PHE A 216 -1.33 10.87 8.21
C PHE A 216 -2.67 10.50 7.59
N GLY A 217 -3.03 9.23 7.69
CA GLY A 217 -4.30 8.71 7.23
C GLY A 217 -4.95 7.82 8.28
N THR A 218 -6.28 7.74 8.27
CA THR A 218 -7.05 6.77 9.05
C THR A 218 -8.12 6.16 8.18
N THR A 219 -8.30 4.85 8.25
CA THR A 219 -9.36 4.13 7.51
C THR A 219 -9.95 3.03 8.40
N PRO A 220 -11.24 2.68 8.24
CA PRO A 220 -11.75 1.44 8.81
C PRO A 220 -10.94 0.25 8.30
N VAL A 221 -10.74 -0.77 9.14
CA VAL A 221 -10.20 -2.03 8.65
C VAL A 221 -11.38 -2.92 8.24
N ALA A 222 -11.38 -3.36 6.98
CA ALA A 222 -12.49 -4.12 6.41
C ALA A 222 -12.71 -5.46 7.12
N PRO A 223 -13.96 -5.97 7.20
CA PRO A 223 -14.18 -7.37 7.54
C PRO A 223 -13.62 -8.29 6.42
N PRO A 224 -13.01 -9.44 6.75
CA PRO A 224 -12.56 -10.41 5.76
C PRO A 224 -13.68 -10.81 4.79
N GLY A 225 -13.35 -10.92 3.50
CA GLY A 225 -14.36 -11.14 2.45
C GLY A 225 -14.82 -12.58 2.27
N GLY A 226 -14.09 -13.57 2.79
CA GLY A 226 -14.36 -15.00 2.56
C GLY A 226 -13.94 -15.49 1.17
N ASP A 227 -14.13 -14.68 0.13
CA ASP A 227 -13.65 -14.89 -1.23
C ASP A 227 -12.86 -13.67 -1.75
N PHE A 228 -12.06 -13.87 -2.81
CA PHE A 228 -11.20 -12.84 -3.37
C PHE A 228 -11.96 -11.58 -3.82
N MET A 229 -13.09 -11.75 -4.50
CA MET A 229 -13.84 -10.63 -5.07
C MET A 229 -14.47 -9.76 -4.00
N THR A 230 -15.10 -10.38 -3.01
CA THR A 230 -15.64 -9.66 -1.85
C THR A 230 -14.53 -9.02 -1.02
N ALA A 231 -13.42 -9.71 -0.79
CA ALA A 231 -12.31 -9.18 0.00
C ALA A 231 -11.68 -7.96 -0.67
N MET A 232 -11.35 -8.05 -1.97
CA MET A 232 -10.81 -6.95 -2.75
C MET A 232 -11.77 -5.75 -2.80
N GLY A 233 -13.07 -5.99 -2.95
CA GLY A 233 -14.08 -4.93 -2.90
C GLY A 233 -14.06 -4.20 -1.55
N ARG A 234 -14.16 -4.94 -0.45
CA ARG A 234 -14.21 -4.38 0.90
C ARG A 234 -12.95 -3.63 1.30
N THR A 235 -11.77 -4.17 0.97
CA THR A 235 -10.51 -3.53 1.36
C THR A 235 -10.28 -2.21 0.61
N ASN A 236 -10.67 -2.13 -0.67
CA ASN A 236 -10.66 -0.86 -1.41
C ASN A 236 -11.72 0.10 -0.88
N ASP A 237 -12.97 -0.35 -0.71
CA ASP A 237 -14.09 0.45 -0.22
C ASP A 237 -13.84 1.07 1.16
N ALA A 238 -13.06 0.39 2.01
CA ALA A 238 -12.62 0.92 3.30
C ALA A 238 -11.87 2.25 3.14
N ILE A 239 -11.00 2.39 2.14
CA ILE A 239 -10.25 3.62 1.85
C ILE A 239 -11.12 4.60 1.07
N LEU A 240 -11.77 4.11 0.00
CA LEU A 240 -12.59 4.93 -0.91
C LEU A 240 -13.75 5.63 -0.20
N TYR A 241 -14.39 4.97 0.76
CA TYR A 241 -15.57 5.50 1.46
C TYR A 241 -15.34 5.80 2.93
N GLY A 242 -14.26 5.26 3.52
CA GLY A 242 -13.94 5.42 4.93
C GLY A 242 -12.60 6.10 5.24
N GLY A 243 -11.73 6.28 4.24
CA GLY A 243 -10.41 6.87 4.43
C GLY A 243 -10.47 8.38 4.66
N THR A 244 -9.87 8.85 5.74
CA THR A 244 -9.55 10.27 5.96
C THR A 244 -8.04 10.46 5.91
N VAL A 245 -7.56 11.40 5.10
CA VAL A 245 -6.14 11.76 5.02
C VAL A 245 -5.94 13.24 5.30
N HIS A 246 -4.89 13.56 6.04
CA HIS A 246 -4.41 14.92 6.22
C HIS A 246 -2.98 15.01 5.68
N LEU A 247 -2.75 15.88 4.68
CA LEU A 247 -1.42 16.21 4.20
C LEU A 247 -1.03 17.63 4.61
N PHE A 248 0.24 17.79 4.96
CA PHE A 248 0.88 19.08 5.18
C PHE A 248 1.76 19.40 3.98
N VAL A 249 1.57 20.58 3.39
CA VAL A 249 2.25 20.98 2.16
C VAL A 249 2.95 22.33 2.30
N ASN A 250 4.00 22.50 1.51
CA ASN A 250 4.76 23.72 1.34
C ASN A 250 4.48 24.29 -0.07
N ALA A 251 3.29 24.87 -0.25
CA ALA A 251 2.74 25.27 -1.55
C ALA A 251 2.02 26.63 -1.45
N SER A 252 1.45 27.13 -2.55
CA SER A 252 0.49 28.24 -2.45
C SER A 252 -0.84 27.76 -1.84
N ASP A 253 -1.64 28.69 -1.32
CA ASP A 253 -2.99 28.38 -0.84
C ASP A 253 -3.88 27.85 -1.98
N ASP A 254 -3.75 28.39 -3.19
CA ASP A 254 -4.53 27.95 -4.36
C ASP A 254 -4.14 26.52 -4.77
N GLU A 255 -2.84 26.19 -4.76
CA GLU A 255 -2.35 24.83 -5.03
C GLU A 255 -2.86 23.84 -3.98
N ALA A 256 -2.82 24.22 -2.69
CA ALA A 256 -3.31 23.39 -1.60
C ALA A 256 -4.83 23.18 -1.68
N GLN A 257 -5.59 24.23 -2.02
CA GLN A 257 -7.03 24.14 -2.23
C GLN A 257 -7.37 23.24 -3.41
N GLN A 258 -6.72 23.43 -4.56
CA GLN A 258 -6.95 22.61 -5.74
C GLN A 258 -6.64 21.13 -5.49
N LEU A 259 -5.56 20.84 -4.77
CA LEU A 259 -5.22 19.48 -4.37
C LEU A 259 -6.31 18.88 -3.47
N ALA A 260 -6.81 19.65 -2.49
CA ALA A 260 -7.88 19.19 -1.62
C ALA A 260 -9.15 18.87 -2.43
N GLU A 261 -9.58 19.77 -3.31
CA GLU A 261 -10.82 19.61 -4.08
C GLU A 261 -10.78 18.48 -5.11
N SER A 262 -9.59 18.11 -5.60
CA SER A 262 -9.42 17.11 -6.67
C SER A 262 -9.03 15.71 -6.18
N MET A 263 -8.61 15.57 -4.92
CA MET A 263 -8.10 14.32 -4.37
C MET A 263 -9.18 13.30 -3.99
N PRO A 264 -10.29 13.67 -3.32
CA PRO A 264 -11.27 12.70 -2.82
C PRO A 264 -11.82 11.73 -3.86
N SER A 265 -12.20 10.53 -3.43
CA SER A 265 -12.77 9.50 -4.31
C SER A 265 -14.04 9.95 -5.02
N ASN A 266 -14.83 10.83 -4.42
CA ASN A 266 -16.07 11.35 -4.99
C ASN A 266 -15.88 12.30 -6.19
N THR A 267 -14.64 12.61 -6.57
CA THR A 267 -14.33 13.34 -7.82
C THR A 267 -14.21 12.42 -9.03
N SER A 268 -14.16 11.09 -8.83
CA SER A 268 -14.08 10.11 -9.90
C SER A 268 -15.44 9.88 -10.56
N SER A 269 -15.46 9.62 -11.88
CA SER A 269 -16.69 9.24 -12.58
C SER A 269 -17.22 7.86 -12.19
N ASP A 270 -16.38 6.99 -11.61
CA ASP A 270 -16.77 5.65 -11.16
C ASP A 270 -17.30 5.62 -9.72
N TYR A 271 -17.23 6.73 -8.98
CA TYR A 271 -17.72 6.81 -7.60
C TYR A 271 -19.24 6.57 -7.49
N GLY A 272 -19.67 5.95 -6.40
CA GLY A 272 -21.09 5.87 -6.02
C GLY A 272 -21.66 4.46 -5.85
N ARG A 273 -20.84 3.42 -5.99
CA ARG A 273 -21.23 2.00 -5.80
C ARG A 273 -20.02 1.17 -5.39
N PRO A 274 -20.18 0.07 -4.62
CA PRO A 274 -19.08 -0.74 -4.12
C PRO A 274 -18.05 -1.13 -5.20
N PHE A 275 -16.76 -1.13 -4.87
CA PHE A 275 -15.68 -1.40 -5.81
C PHE A 275 -15.83 -2.74 -6.53
N GLY A 276 -16.33 -3.77 -5.83
CA GLY A 276 -16.62 -5.08 -6.45
C GLY A 276 -17.64 -4.99 -7.60
N GLU A 277 -18.62 -4.10 -7.51
CA GLU A 277 -19.60 -3.83 -8.59
C GLU A 277 -18.98 -3.04 -9.74
N ILE A 278 -18.10 -2.08 -9.44
CA ILE A 278 -17.34 -1.31 -10.44
C ILE A 278 -16.47 -2.26 -11.25
N PHE A 279 -15.62 -3.04 -10.58
CA PHE A 279 -14.69 -3.95 -11.22
C PHE A 279 -15.40 -5.02 -12.07
N LYS A 280 -16.52 -5.56 -11.57
CA LYS A 280 -17.36 -6.48 -12.34
C LYS A 280 -17.94 -5.82 -13.60
N SER A 281 -18.37 -4.56 -13.54
CA SER A 281 -18.94 -3.86 -14.70
C SER A 281 -17.95 -3.56 -15.81
N TYR A 282 -16.65 -3.55 -15.49
CA TYR A 282 -15.56 -3.46 -16.46
C TYR A 282 -14.97 -4.82 -16.85
N GLU A 283 -15.70 -5.91 -16.57
CA GLU A 283 -15.29 -7.29 -16.89
C GLU A 283 -13.94 -7.67 -16.24
N TYR A 284 -13.71 -7.17 -15.03
CA TYR A 284 -12.49 -7.43 -14.24
C TYR A 284 -11.22 -6.86 -14.87
N ASP A 285 -11.36 -5.78 -15.64
CA ASP A 285 -10.25 -5.04 -16.24
C ASP A 285 -9.95 -3.76 -15.45
N PHE A 286 -8.86 -3.78 -14.66
CA PHE A 286 -8.41 -2.63 -13.87
C PHE A 286 -8.06 -1.42 -14.73
N PHE A 287 -7.65 -1.60 -16.00
CA PHE A 287 -7.27 -0.49 -16.87
C PHE A 287 -8.45 0.35 -17.36
N LYS A 288 -9.67 -0.16 -17.22
CA LYS A 288 -10.90 0.55 -17.58
C LYS A 288 -11.51 1.35 -16.42
N ILE A 289 -11.08 1.08 -15.19
CA ILE A 289 -11.50 1.85 -14.02
C ILE A 289 -10.81 3.20 -14.08
N ASP A 290 -11.54 4.27 -13.79
CA ASP A 290 -10.98 5.59 -13.64
C ASP A 290 -9.85 5.57 -12.58
N PRO A 291 -8.58 5.84 -12.97
CA PRO A 291 -7.46 5.81 -12.02
C PRO A 291 -7.64 6.82 -10.89
N MET A 292 -8.50 7.83 -11.09
CA MET A 292 -8.85 8.82 -10.09
C MET A 292 -9.72 8.27 -8.95
N LEU A 293 -10.28 7.06 -9.08
CA LEU A 293 -11.09 6.42 -8.05
C LEU A 293 -10.27 5.95 -6.84
N PHE A 294 -9.02 5.56 -7.05
CA PHE A 294 -8.12 5.09 -5.99
C PHE A 294 -7.61 6.29 -5.17
N SER A 295 -8.47 6.77 -4.28
CA SER A 295 -8.20 7.92 -3.41
C SER A 295 -9.02 7.83 -2.11
N PRO A 296 -8.64 8.57 -1.05
CA PRO A 296 -9.39 8.57 0.21
C PRO A 296 -10.77 9.24 0.06
N ALA A 297 -11.69 8.89 0.95
CA ALA A 297 -13.03 9.46 1.01
C ALA A 297 -13.03 10.96 1.38
N ARG A 298 -12.21 11.35 2.36
CA ARG A 298 -12.10 12.71 2.87
C ARG A 298 -10.64 13.14 2.97
N VAL A 299 -10.35 14.37 2.61
CA VAL A 299 -9.00 14.94 2.67
C VAL A 299 -8.97 16.28 3.37
N ILE A 300 -7.86 16.54 4.04
CA ILE A 300 -7.50 17.84 4.60
C ILE A 300 -6.10 18.17 4.08
N ILE A 301 -5.94 19.32 3.42
CA ILE A 301 -4.64 19.81 2.98
C ILE A 301 -4.32 21.08 3.74
N THR A 302 -3.27 21.07 4.56
CA THR A 302 -2.81 22.25 5.29
C THR A 302 -1.57 22.80 4.63
N ASN A 303 -1.63 24.07 4.20
CA ASN A 303 -0.43 24.80 3.80
C ASN A 303 0.33 25.25 5.05
N GLN A 304 1.51 24.69 5.29
CA GLN A 304 2.33 25.00 6.46
C GLN A 304 2.81 26.46 6.47
N GLN A 305 2.99 27.10 5.31
CA GLN A 305 3.47 28.48 5.23
C GLN A 305 2.42 29.49 5.70
N SER A 306 1.15 29.27 5.32
CA SER A 306 0.05 30.19 5.64
C SER A 306 -0.75 29.77 6.86
N GLY A 307 -0.68 28.49 7.25
CA GLY A 307 -1.50 27.88 8.29
C GLY A 307 -2.94 27.58 7.88
N LYS A 308 -3.34 27.86 6.62
CA LYS A 308 -4.70 27.56 6.14
C LYS A 308 -4.86 26.08 5.84
N SER A 309 -6.08 25.59 6.08
CA SER A 309 -6.45 24.19 5.82
C SER A 309 -7.68 24.14 4.93
N PHE A 310 -7.61 23.31 3.90
CA PHE A 310 -8.67 23.08 2.93
C PHE A 310 -9.18 21.65 3.09
N THR A 311 -10.49 21.49 3.23
CA THR A 311 -11.12 20.18 3.45
C THR A 311 -12.08 19.89 2.32
N ALA A 312 -12.04 18.68 1.79
CA ALA A 312 -12.96 18.22 0.76
C ALA A 312 -13.23 16.71 0.90
N GLY A 313 -14.25 16.24 0.18
CA GLY A 313 -14.74 14.88 0.30
C GLY A 313 -15.50 14.62 1.60
N GLU A 314 -16.00 13.40 1.74
CA GLU A 314 -16.83 12.99 2.86
C GLU A 314 -16.76 11.48 3.07
N LEU A 315 -16.97 11.05 4.31
CA LEU A 315 -17.15 9.64 4.63
C LEU A 315 -18.52 9.17 4.13
N ASN A 316 -18.60 8.01 3.50
CA ASN A 316 -19.84 7.47 2.95
C ASN A 316 -20.29 6.20 3.69
N SER A 317 -21.03 6.39 4.79
CA SER A 317 -21.50 5.29 5.63
C SER A 317 -22.42 4.33 4.89
N LYS A 318 -23.25 4.83 3.97
CA LYS A 318 -24.18 4.01 3.21
C LYS A 318 -23.45 2.99 2.33
N LEU A 319 -22.46 3.44 1.56
CA LEU A 319 -21.67 2.54 0.71
C LEU A 319 -20.78 1.62 1.53
N LEU A 320 -20.21 2.11 2.64
CA LEU A 320 -19.44 1.27 3.55
C LEU A 320 -20.29 0.15 4.13
N HIS A 321 -21.50 0.44 4.62
CA HIS A 321 -22.43 -0.56 5.17
C HIS A 321 -22.83 -1.58 4.10
N GLN A 322 -23.14 -1.12 2.88
CA GLN A 322 -23.42 -2.01 1.75
C GLN A 322 -22.23 -2.94 1.45
N SER A 323 -21.01 -2.41 1.42
CA SER A 323 -19.79 -3.19 1.14
C SER A 323 -19.47 -4.19 2.25
N PHE A 324 -19.59 -3.75 3.51
CA PHE A 324 -19.24 -4.57 4.68
C PHE A 324 -20.36 -5.55 5.07
N GLY A 325 -21.57 -5.36 4.55
CA GLY A 325 -22.74 -6.20 4.86
C GLY A 325 -23.30 -5.92 6.26
N LEU A 326 -23.38 -4.65 6.62
CA LEU A 326 -23.91 -4.15 7.90
C LEU A 326 -25.38 -3.75 7.80
#